data_AF-X1HVX0-F1
#
_entry.id   AF-X1HVX0-F1
#
_cell.length_a   1.000
_cell.length_b   1.000
_cell.length_c   1.000
_cell.angle_alpha   90.00
_cell.angle_beta   90.00
_cell.angle_gamma   90.00
#
_symmetry.space_group_name_H-M   'P 1'
#
loop_
_entity.id
_entity.type
_entity.pdbx_description
1 polymer ?
#
loop_
_entity_poly.entity_id
_entity_poly.type
_entity_poly.pdbx_seq_one_letter_code
_entity_poly.pdbx_strand_id
1 'polypeptide(L)'
;FMLNNPDLKLETLSEAEKAIFHDFMRFYSICPKCKMPNHNLHLKKLYLLEENEKYKNELIRFMSLEDKKEQDFRINFGVLCCNCFKYFFDKR
;
A
#
# COMPACT_ATOMS: atom_id res chain seq x y z
N PHE A 1 26.37 -0.06 2.61
CA PHE A 1 25.28 -0.52 1.72
C PHE A 1 24.36 -1.46 2.49
N MET A 2 23.43 -0.93 3.27
CA MET A 2 22.50 -1.71 4.11
C MET A 2 21.11 -1.02 4.14
N LEU A 3 20.61 -0.51 3.01
CA LEU A 3 19.42 0.37 3.00
C LEU A 3 18.18 -0.20 2.27
N ASN A 4 18.24 -1.43 1.76
CA ASN A 4 17.15 -2.01 0.95
C ASN A 4 16.57 -3.31 1.52
N ASN A 5 16.71 -3.58 2.82
CA ASN A 5 15.95 -4.65 3.47
C ASN A 5 14.71 -4.05 4.15
N PRO A 6 13.49 -4.32 3.64
CA PRO A 6 12.26 -3.79 4.22
C PRO A 6 12.10 -4.16 5.70
N ASP A 7 12.51 -5.37 6.09
CA ASP A 7 12.28 -5.85 7.46
C ASP A 7 13.16 -5.09 8.47
N LEU A 8 14.40 -4.73 8.12
CA LEU A 8 15.25 -3.88 8.97
C LEU A 8 14.69 -2.45 9.13
N LYS A 9 14.04 -1.91 8.09
CA LYS A 9 13.40 -0.59 8.15
C LYS A 9 12.15 -0.60 9.03
N LEU A 10 11.45 -1.71 9.11
CA LEU A 10 10.27 -1.85 9.98
C LEU A 10 10.65 -1.73 11.46
N GLU A 11 11.80 -2.27 11.86
CA GLU A 11 12.30 -2.21 13.23
C GLU A 11 12.66 -0.79 13.67
N THR A 12 13.05 0.07 12.72
CA THR A 12 13.44 1.47 12.99
C THR A 12 12.27 2.44 13.10
N LEU A 13 11.04 2.00 12.80
CA LEU A 13 9.85 2.85 12.92
C LEU A 13 9.50 3.12 14.38
N SER A 14 9.06 4.34 14.68
CA SER A 14 8.39 4.66 15.93
C SER A 14 7.06 3.89 16.06
N GLU A 15 6.53 3.76 17.27
CA GLU A 15 5.25 3.05 17.49
C GLU A 15 4.09 3.68 16.71
N ALA A 16 4.08 5.00 16.56
CA ALA A 16 3.09 5.69 15.73
C ALA A 16 3.22 5.33 14.24
N GLU A 17 4.45 5.27 13.71
CA GLU A 17 4.69 4.86 12.33
C GLU A 17 4.39 3.38 12.09
N LYS A 18 4.61 2.51 13.08
CA LYS A 18 4.20 1.10 13.03
C LYS A 18 2.69 0.96 12.96
N ALA A 19 1.93 1.75 13.72
CA ALA A 19 0.46 1.75 13.63
C ALA A 19 -0.02 2.10 12.21
N ILE A 20 0.50 3.18 11.62
CA ILE A 20 0.18 3.58 10.25
C ILE A 20 0.58 2.48 9.25
N PHE A 21 1.74 1.85 9.45
CA PHE A 21 2.17 0.73 8.62
C PHE A 21 1.20 -0.45 8.69
N HIS A 22 0.74 -0.83 9.89
CA HIS A 22 -0.22 -1.93 10.05
C HIS A 22 -1.56 -1.60 9.40
N ASP A 23 -2.04 -0.37 9.54
CA ASP A 23 -3.26 0.09 8.88
C ASP A 23 -3.11 0.07 7.36
N PHE A 24 -1.95 0.51 6.85
CA PHE A 24 -1.64 0.46 5.42
C PHE A 24 -1.66 -0.98 4.89
N MET A 25 -1.00 -1.90 5.59
CA MET A 25 -0.95 -3.32 5.21
C MET A 25 -2.34 -3.94 5.20
N ARG A 26 -3.18 -3.59 6.19
CA ARG A 26 -4.56 -4.06 6.26
C ARG A 26 -5.42 -3.49 5.14
N PHE A 27 -5.38 -2.17 4.94
CA PHE A 27 -6.19 -1.45 3.95
C PHE A 27 -5.92 -1.95 2.53
N TYR A 28 -4.64 -2.09 2.17
CA TYR A 28 -4.24 -2.50 0.82
C TYR A 28 -4.07 -4.03 0.66
N SER A 29 -4.47 -4.82 1.66
CA SER A 29 -4.31 -6.28 1.64
C SER A 29 -5.09 -6.97 0.51
N ILE A 30 -6.15 -6.34 -0.03
CA ILE A 30 -7.00 -6.91 -1.07
C ILE A 30 -6.94 -6.08 -2.35
N CYS A 31 -6.75 -6.76 -3.49
CA CYS A 31 -6.77 -6.11 -4.80
C CYS A 31 -8.17 -5.58 -5.11
N PRO A 32 -8.34 -4.28 -5.45
CA PRO A 32 -9.66 -3.71 -5.70
C PRO A 32 -10.31 -4.30 -6.96
N LYS A 33 -9.51 -4.83 -7.90
CA LYS A 33 -9.98 -5.36 -9.18
C LYS A 33 -10.45 -6.80 -9.13
N CYS A 34 -9.63 -7.71 -8.60
CA CYS A 34 -9.93 -9.15 -8.58
C CYS A 34 -10.31 -9.70 -7.21
N LYS A 35 -10.27 -8.87 -6.16
CA LYS A 35 -10.59 -9.23 -4.77
C LYS A 35 -9.72 -10.33 -4.16
N MET A 36 -8.62 -10.69 -4.82
CA MET A 36 -7.61 -11.60 -4.28
C MET A 36 -6.61 -10.86 -3.37
N PRO A 37 -5.99 -11.55 -2.40
CA PRO A 37 -4.95 -10.97 -1.56
C PRO A 37 -3.77 -10.42 -2.36
N ASN A 38 -3.26 -9.28 -1.91
CA ASN A 38 -1.99 -8.72 -2.35
C ASN A 38 -0.83 -9.44 -1.67
N HIS A 39 0.31 -9.54 -2.37
CA HIS A 39 1.53 -10.06 -1.75
C HIS A 39 2.08 -9.05 -0.75
N ASN A 40 2.20 -9.46 0.51
CA ASN A 40 2.72 -8.63 1.60
C ASN A 40 4.09 -8.03 1.27
N LEU A 41 4.96 -8.78 0.57
CA LEU A 41 6.28 -8.29 0.17
C LEU A 41 6.20 -7.03 -0.71
N HIS A 42 5.22 -6.94 -1.62
CA HIS A 42 5.05 -5.77 -2.49
C HIS A 42 4.51 -4.57 -1.72
N LEU A 43 3.56 -4.79 -0.82
CA LEU A 43 3.02 -3.73 0.05
C LEU A 43 4.10 -3.19 0.99
N LYS A 44 4.91 -4.08 1.60
CA LYS A 44 6.08 -3.69 2.40
C LYS A 44 7.06 -2.84 1.60
N LYS A 45 7.38 -3.23 0.36
CA LYS A 45 8.27 -2.45 -0.51
C LYS A 45 7.70 -1.08 -0.87
N LEU A 46 6.39 -1.00 -1.16
CA LEU A 46 5.71 0.27 -1.42
C LEU A 46 5.77 1.22 -0.22
N TYR A 47 5.72 0.69 1.01
CA TYR A 47 5.75 1.51 2.22
C TYR A 47 7.16 1.83 2.71
N LEU A 48 8.09 0.88 2.68
CA LEU A 48 9.37 0.97 3.40
C LEU A 48 10.54 1.43 2.50
N LEU A 49 10.42 1.36 1.17
CA LEU A 49 11.49 1.83 0.28
C LEU A 49 11.33 3.32 -0.02
N GLU A 50 12.43 4.07 0.11
CA GLU A 50 12.47 5.53 -0.08
C GLU A 50 12.10 5.95 -1.51
N GLU A 51 12.43 5.12 -2.51
CA GLU A 51 12.04 5.34 -3.91
C GLU A 51 10.52 5.43 -4.11
N ASN A 52 9.74 4.89 -3.17
CA ASN A 52 8.28 4.89 -3.19
C ASN A 52 7.66 5.97 -2.30
N GLU A 53 8.45 6.85 -1.68
CA GLU A 53 7.98 7.83 -0.67
C GLU A 53 6.77 8.65 -1.15
N LYS A 54 6.82 9.13 -2.40
CA LYS A 54 5.70 9.88 -3.01
C LYS A 54 4.43 9.05 -3.11
N TYR A 55 4.53 7.79 -3.56
CA TYR A 55 3.38 6.89 -3.69
C TYR A 55 2.84 6.48 -2.33
N LYS A 56 3.72 6.18 -1.37
CA LYS A 56 3.37 5.89 0.02
C LYS A 56 2.52 7.01 0.62
N ASN A 57 2.96 8.26 0.49
CA ASN A 57 2.26 9.41 1.08
C ASN A 57 0.88 9.64 0.43
N GLU A 58 0.74 9.46 -0.88
CA GLU A 58 -0.57 9.50 -1.55
C GLU A 58 -1.50 8.37 -1.11
N LEU A 59 -0.98 7.15 -0.96
CA LEU A 59 -1.76 6.01 -0.49
C LEU A 59 -2.23 6.21 0.96
N ILE A 60 -1.34 6.67 1.86
CA ILE A 60 -1.73 7.02 3.24
C ILE A 60 -2.83 8.09 3.24
N ARG A 61 -2.72 9.11 2.37
CA ARG A 61 -3.77 10.12 2.21
C ARG A 61 -5.10 9.47 1.78
N PHE A 62 -5.08 8.54 0.82
CA PHE A 62 -6.29 7.86 0.36
C PHE A 62 -6.96 7.00 1.44
N MET A 63 -6.18 6.38 2.34
CA MET A 63 -6.74 5.69 3.51
C MET A 63 -7.65 6.63 4.33
N SER A 64 -7.19 7.86 4.58
CA SER A 64 -7.95 8.86 5.33
C SER A 64 -9.18 9.43 4.59
N LEU A 65 -9.26 9.23 3.26
CA LEU A 65 -10.39 9.67 2.45
C LEU A 65 -11.49 8.61 2.36
N GLU A 66 -11.18 7.33 2.57
CA GLU A 66 -12.22 6.31 2.68
C GLU A 66 -13.06 6.53 3.95
N ASP A 67 -12.42 6.89 5.05
CA ASP A 67 -13.10 7.20 6.33
C ASP A 67 -14.02 8.43 6.26
N LYS A 68 -13.79 9.33 5.29
CA LYS A 68 -14.49 10.62 5.17
C LYS A 68 -15.65 10.64 4.18
N LYS A 69 -15.96 9.53 3.50
CA LYS A 69 -16.99 9.53 2.47
C LYS A 69 -18.37 9.21 3.03
N GLU A 70 -19.09 10.30 3.29
CA GLU A 70 -20.54 10.38 3.22
C GLU A 70 -21.05 9.71 1.92
N GLN A 71 -21.61 8.51 2.11
CA GLN A 71 -22.60 7.70 1.39
C GLN A 71 -22.80 7.76 -0.15
N ASP A 72 -22.41 8.79 -0.89
CA ASP A 72 -22.89 8.96 -2.29
C ASP A 72 -21.89 8.56 -3.40
N PHE A 73 -20.59 8.42 -3.10
CA PHE A 73 -19.61 7.95 -4.09
C PHE A 73 -18.64 6.91 -3.50
N ARG A 74 -18.93 5.62 -3.74
CA ARG A 74 -18.03 4.51 -3.39
C ARG A 74 -16.82 4.46 -4.34
N ILE A 75 -15.87 5.36 -4.16
CA ILE A 75 -14.57 5.26 -4.85
C ILE A 75 -13.73 4.21 -4.12
N ASN A 76 -13.48 3.08 -4.78
CA ASN A 76 -12.66 1.99 -4.25
C ASN A 76 -11.18 2.28 -4.55
N PHE A 77 -10.49 2.95 -3.61
CA PHE A 77 -9.05 3.15 -3.70
C PHE A 77 -8.32 1.87 -3.28
N GLY A 78 -7.31 1.45 -4.05
CA GLY A 78 -6.58 0.23 -3.73
C GLY A 78 -5.32 0.04 -4.57
N VAL A 79 -4.51 -0.94 -4.18
CA VAL A 79 -3.31 -1.36 -4.91
C VAL A 79 -3.63 -2.64 -5.69
N LEU A 80 -3.28 -2.65 -6.98
CA LEU A 80 -3.47 -3.85 -7.81
C LEU A 80 -2.50 -4.97 -7.40
N CYS A 81 -2.99 -6.21 -7.39
CA CYS A 81 -2.09 -7.36 -7.28
C CYS A 81 -1.23 -7.53 -8.53
N CYS A 82 -0.14 -8.30 -8.41
CA CYS A 82 0.82 -8.50 -9.49
C CYS A 82 0.17 -8.98 -10.80
N ASN A 83 -0.85 -9.84 -10.71
CA ASN A 83 -1.54 -10.35 -11.89
C ASN A 83 -2.37 -9.27 -12.59
N CYS A 84 -3.11 -8.46 -11.82
CA CYS A 84 -3.85 -7.34 -12.38
C CYS A 84 -2.91 -6.27 -12.92
N PHE A 85 -1.85 -5.94 -12.19
CA PHE A 85 -0.83 -4.99 -12.65
C PHE A 85 -0.25 -5.44 -14.00
N LYS A 86 0.23 -6.69 -14.09
CA LYS A 86 0.75 -7.27 -15.33
C LYS A 86 -0.27 -7.23 -16.47
N TYR A 87 -1.53 -7.57 -16.19
CA TYR A 87 -2.58 -7.56 -17.19
C TYR A 87 -2.84 -6.17 -17.79
N PHE A 88 -2.87 -5.12 -16.96
CA PHE A 88 -3.19 -3.76 -17.40
C PHE A 88 -1.98 -2.97 -17.91
N PHE A 89 -0.77 -3.26 -17.41
CA PHE A 89 0.40 -2.40 -17.62
C PHE A 89 1.59 -3.09 -18.32
N ASP A 90 1.81 -4.40 -18.15
CA ASP A 90 2.94 -5.12 -18.79
C ASP A 90 2.62 -5.64 -20.21
N LYS A 91 1.40 -5.45 -20.71
CA LYS A 91 1.04 -5.79 -22.10
C LYS A 91 1.33 -4.68 -23.11
N ARG A 92 2.29 -3.80 -22.84
CA ARG A 92 2.75 -2.76 -23.77
C ARG A 92 4.18 -3.03 -24.22
#